data_AF-A0A7Y2PGU8-F1
#
_entry.id   AF-A0A7Y2PGU8-F1
#
_cell.length_a   1.000
_cell.length_b   1.000
_cell.length_c   1.000
_cell.angle_alpha   90.00
_cell.angle_beta   90.00
_cell.angle_gamma   90.00
#
_symmetry.space_group_name_H-M   'P 1'
#
loop_
_entity.id
_entity.type
_entity.pdbx_description
1 polymer ?
#
loop_
_entity_poly.entity_id
_entity_poly.type
_entity_poly.pdbx_seq_one_letter_code
_entity_poly.pdbx_strand_id
1 'polypeptide(L)'
;QALGEQRHERVAAIVLLARTTGMRLREAILADLPRLQREAEHLGRINIQDGTKGGRSGASAPRWVVVNEAVKAALQLARKASPPRSRNLLARDESYAAFLQQTVLPARETLHEHGLKGFHELRAAYACERYEQFTGHAAPINDGHCYRIDRDLDQQARQQISLELGHNRIDVVSAYIGGRA
;
A
#
# COMPACT_ATOMS: atom_id res chain seq x y z
N GLN A 1 -14.06 -10.67 -0.28
CA GLN A 1 -15.08 -11.51 0.38
C GLN A 1 -14.49 -12.89 0.72
N ALA A 2 -13.85 -13.59 -0.22
CA ALA A 2 -13.18 -14.88 0.02
C ALA A 2 -12.23 -14.97 1.24
N LEU A 3 -11.34 -13.99 1.47
CA LEU A 3 -10.42 -14.03 2.63
C LEU A 3 -11.13 -13.88 3.99
N GLY A 4 -12.27 -13.20 4.04
CA GLY A 4 -13.07 -13.07 5.25
C GLY A 4 -13.78 -14.38 5.61
N GLU A 5 -14.22 -15.13 4.60
CA GLU A 5 -14.88 -16.43 4.75
C GLU A 5 -13.93 -17.53 5.22
N GLN A 6 -12.63 -17.42 4.90
CA GLN A 6 -11.58 -18.38 5.28
C GLN A 6 -10.82 -18.01 6.57
N ARG A 7 -11.32 -17.08 7.39
CA ARG A 7 -10.66 -16.58 8.62
C ARG A 7 -9.26 -15.97 8.40
N HIS A 8 -8.96 -15.50 7.19
CA HIS A 8 -7.71 -14.80 6.86
C HIS A 8 -7.84 -13.28 7.04
N GLU A 9 -8.44 -12.84 8.15
CA GLU A 9 -8.73 -11.42 8.40
C GLU A 9 -7.48 -10.54 8.37
N ARG A 10 -6.37 -11.04 8.93
CA ARG A 10 -5.07 -10.34 8.91
C ARG A 10 -4.53 -10.19 7.49
N VAL A 11 -4.73 -11.19 6.62
CA VAL A 11 -4.30 -11.10 5.22
C VAL A 11 -5.21 -10.15 4.45
N ALA A 12 -6.52 -10.19 4.68
CA ALA A 12 -7.47 -9.25 4.08
C ALA A 12 -7.11 -7.80 4.44
N ALA A 13 -6.76 -7.53 5.70
CA ALA A 13 -6.27 -6.23 6.14
C ALA A 13 -5.00 -5.80 5.40
N ILE A 14 -4.02 -6.69 5.22
CA ILE A 14 -2.79 -6.40 4.46
C ILE A 14 -3.13 -6.03 3.01
N VAL A 15 -4.01 -6.80 2.37
CA VAL A 15 -4.43 -6.55 0.99
C VAL A 15 -5.05 -5.16 0.86
N LEU A 16 -6.00 -4.82 1.73
CA LEU A 16 -6.67 -3.52 1.67
C LEU A 16 -5.73 -2.37 1.98
N LEU A 17 -4.85 -2.51 2.98
CA LEU A 17 -3.84 -1.49 3.28
C LEU A 17 -2.92 -1.26 2.07
N ALA A 18 -2.38 -2.32 1.49
CA ALA A 18 -1.51 -2.22 0.31
C ALA A 18 -2.25 -1.59 -0.89
N ARG A 19 -3.50 -1.98 -1.13
CA ARG A 19 -4.31 -1.50 -2.26
C ARG A 19 -4.69 -0.03 -2.17
N THR A 20 -4.96 0.45 -0.96
CA THR A 20 -5.50 1.80 -0.73
C THR A 20 -4.42 2.83 -0.40
N THR A 21 -3.24 2.39 0.05
CA THR A 21 -2.16 3.29 0.50
C THR A 21 -0.83 3.05 -0.21
N GLY A 22 -0.79 2.05 -1.11
CA GLY A 22 0.43 1.62 -1.76
C GLY A 22 1.45 0.99 -0.82
N MET A 23 1.13 0.64 0.44
CA MET A 23 2.08 0.00 1.36
C MET A 23 2.73 -1.26 0.76
N ARG A 24 4.04 -1.44 1.01
CA ARG A 24 4.69 -2.74 0.82
C ARG A 24 4.16 -3.74 1.84
N LEU A 25 4.24 -5.03 1.54
CA LEU A 25 3.82 -6.12 2.44
C LEU A 25 4.36 -5.94 3.88
N ARG A 26 5.67 -5.68 4.02
CA ARG A 26 6.30 -5.48 5.33
C ARG A 26 5.79 -4.24 6.05
N GLU A 27 5.54 -3.16 5.32
CA GLU A 27 5.02 -1.90 5.87
C GLU A 27 3.59 -2.11 6.38
N ALA A 28 2.74 -2.79 5.61
CA ALA A 28 1.36 -3.11 6.01
C ALA A 28 1.29 -4.02 7.25
N ILE A 29 2.20 -4.99 7.36
CA ILE A 29 2.27 -5.91 8.51
C ILE A 29 2.73 -5.18 9.79
N LEU A 30 3.72 -4.30 9.67
CA LEU A 30 4.40 -3.67 10.82
C LEU A 30 3.86 -2.29 11.18
N ALA A 31 2.96 -1.72 10.38
CA ALA A 31 2.36 -0.41 10.62
C ALA A 31 1.86 -0.25 12.06
N ASP A 32 2.25 0.84 12.73
CA ASP A 32 1.67 1.24 14.02
C ASP A 32 0.25 1.75 13.78
N LEU A 33 -0.70 0.82 13.70
CA LEU A 33 -2.07 1.11 13.33
C LEU A 33 -2.68 2.18 14.26
N PRO A 34 -2.50 2.17 15.61
CA PRO A 34 -3.13 3.16 16.49
C PRO A 34 -2.64 4.58 16.21
N ARG A 35 -1.38 4.71 15.81
CA ARG A 35 -0.83 5.98 15.31
C ARG A 35 -1.48 6.35 13.99
N LEU A 36 -1.55 5.44 13.01
CA LEU A 36 -2.15 5.73 11.71
C LEU A 36 -3.62 6.15 11.80
N GLN A 37 -4.42 5.55 12.69
CA GLN A 37 -5.81 5.97 12.91
C GLN A 37 -5.89 7.41 13.46
N ARG A 38 -5.07 7.74 14.47
CA ARG A 38 -5.02 9.11 15.00
C ARG A 38 -4.55 10.12 13.95
N GLU A 39 -3.54 9.77 13.14
CA GLU A 39 -3.09 10.62 12.03
C GLU A 39 -4.21 10.82 10.99
N ALA A 40 -4.94 9.76 10.65
CA ALA A 40 -6.05 9.84 9.73
C ALA A 40 -7.18 10.76 10.25
N GLU A 41 -7.51 10.67 11.54
CA GLU A 41 -8.56 11.46 12.18
C GLU A 41 -8.16 12.93 12.35
N HIS A 42 -6.92 13.21 12.77
CA HIS A 42 -6.50 14.57 13.11
C HIS A 42 -5.84 15.33 11.96
N LEU A 43 -5.20 14.63 11.01
CA LEU A 43 -4.42 15.25 9.95
C LEU A 43 -5.02 15.02 8.55
N GLY A 44 -5.97 14.10 8.40
CA GLY A 44 -6.50 13.71 7.09
C GLY A 44 -5.48 12.99 6.19
N ARG A 45 -4.35 12.55 6.76
CA ARG A 45 -3.27 11.87 6.06
C ARG A 45 -2.51 10.96 7.02
N ILE A 46 -1.89 9.91 6.50
CA ILE A 46 -1.09 8.95 7.26
C ILE A 46 0.37 8.99 6.85
N ASN A 47 1.28 8.84 7.82
CA ASN A 47 2.71 8.74 7.54
C ASN A 47 3.17 7.27 7.61
N ILE A 48 3.59 6.74 6.45
CA ILE A 48 4.06 5.37 6.32
C ILE A 48 5.56 5.31 6.61
N GLN A 49 5.91 4.94 7.85
CA GLN A 49 7.28 4.95 8.35
C GLN A 49 7.77 3.62 8.95
N ASP A 50 6.86 2.67 9.17
CA ASP A 50 7.16 1.37 9.78
C ASP A 50 7.51 0.33 8.69
N GLY A 51 8.43 -0.58 8.98
CA GLY A 51 8.79 -1.66 8.05
C GLY A 51 9.56 -1.21 6.79
N THR A 52 10.09 0.02 6.78
CA THR A 52 10.91 0.58 5.70
C THR A 52 12.30 -0.08 5.63
N LYS A 53 12.89 -0.16 4.42
CA LYS A 53 14.21 -0.78 4.21
C LYS A 53 15.32 0.08 4.84
N GLY A 54 16.25 -0.56 5.56
CA GLY A 54 17.48 0.07 6.05
C GLY A 54 17.37 0.82 7.38
N GLY A 55 16.32 0.58 8.18
CA GLY A 55 16.17 1.21 9.51
C GLY A 55 15.93 2.72 9.47
N ARG A 56 15.70 3.30 8.28
CA ARG A 56 15.21 4.66 8.08
C ARG A 56 13.72 4.71 8.43
N SER A 57 13.42 4.45 9.70
CA SER A 57 12.13 4.61 10.32
C SER A 57 12.01 6.04 10.82
N GLY A 58 10.90 6.72 10.52
CA GLY A 58 10.57 8.01 11.12
C GLY A 58 10.73 9.25 10.23
N ALA A 59 10.82 10.40 10.88
CA ALA A 59 10.67 11.76 10.34
C ALA A 59 11.69 12.19 9.26
N SER A 60 12.75 11.42 9.02
CA SER A 60 13.80 11.77 8.04
C SER A 60 13.40 11.52 6.59
N ALA A 61 12.35 10.74 6.34
CA ALA A 61 11.78 10.51 5.01
C ALA A 61 10.27 10.23 5.13
N PRO A 62 9.47 11.23 5.55
CA PRO A 62 8.05 11.03 5.77
C PRO A 62 7.36 10.70 4.45
N ARG A 63 6.47 9.70 4.50
CA ARG A 63 5.67 9.26 3.36
C ARG A 63 4.20 9.47 3.65
N TRP A 64 3.75 10.67 3.36
CA TRP A 64 2.37 11.07 3.59
C TRP A 64 1.46 10.56 2.47
N VAL A 65 0.41 9.84 2.86
CA VAL A 65 -0.68 9.43 1.97
C VAL A 65 -1.96 10.09 2.47
N VAL A 66 -2.67 10.77 1.58
CA VAL A 66 -3.96 11.40 1.90
C VAL A 66 -4.99 10.31 2.23
N VAL A 67 -5.77 10.53 3.28
CA VAL A 67 -6.80 9.59 3.72
C VAL A 67 -8.11 9.89 3.00
N ASN A 68 -8.62 8.90 2.29
CA ASN A 68 -10.01 8.86 1.80
C ASN A 68 -10.80 7.80 2.58
N GLU A 69 -12.08 7.62 2.23
CA GLU A 69 -12.96 6.64 2.90
C GLU A 69 -12.45 5.19 2.76
N ALA A 70 -11.83 4.84 1.64
CA ALA A 70 -11.24 3.52 1.44
C ALA A 70 -10.05 3.27 2.39
N VAL A 71 -9.19 4.28 2.59
CA VAL A 71 -8.09 4.22 3.56
C VAL A 71 -8.62 4.11 5.00
N LYS A 72 -9.66 4.87 5.37
CA LYS A 72 -10.30 4.76 6.68
C LYS A 72 -10.84 3.35 6.93
N ALA A 73 -11.57 2.79 5.96
CA ALA A 73 -12.12 1.44 6.03
C ALA A 73 -11.00 0.39 6.16
N ALA A 74 -9.91 0.53 5.40
CA ALA A 74 -8.75 -0.37 5.49
C ALA A 74 -8.08 -0.31 6.89
N LEU A 75 -7.89 0.89 7.45
CA LEU A 75 -7.34 1.07 8.80
C LEU A 75 -8.25 0.48 9.88
N GLN A 76 -9.57 0.64 9.75
CA GLN A 76 -10.55 0.05 10.66
C GLN A 76 -10.53 -1.48 10.59
N LEU A 77 -10.50 -2.08 9.40
CA LEU A 77 -10.38 -3.52 9.26
C LEU A 77 -9.07 -4.03 9.86
N ALA A 78 -7.95 -3.35 9.59
CA ALA A 78 -6.65 -3.72 10.15
C ALA A 78 -6.63 -3.65 11.68
N ARG A 79 -7.29 -2.64 12.29
CA ARG A 79 -7.45 -2.56 13.74
C ARG A 79 -8.26 -3.74 14.28
N LYS A 80 -9.35 -4.13 13.61
CA LYS A 80 -10.18 -5.28 14.03
C LYS A 80 -9.43 -6.61 13.92
N ALA A 81 -8.64 -6.78 12.86
CA ALA A 81 -7.84 -7.98 12.62
C ALA A 81 -6.57 -8.04 13.49
N SER A 82 -6.14 -6.92 14.10
CA SER A 82 -4.96 -6.84 14.94
C SER A 82 -5.16 -7.64 16.24
N PRO A 83 -4.21 -8.51 16.63
CA PRO A 83 -4.32 -9.27 17.88
C PRO A 83 -4.46 -8.35 19.11
N PRO A 84 -5.13 -8.80 20.19
CA PRO A 84 -5.28 -8.01 21.41
C PRO A 84 -3.94 -7.50 21.94
N ARG A 85 -3.90 -6.21 22.32
CA ARG A 85 -2.71 -5.51 22.84
C ARG A 85 -1.56 -5.39 21.83
N SER A 86 -1.77 -5.72 20.55
CA SER A 86 -0.81 -5.42 19.49
C SER A 86 -1.02 -4.02 18.92
N ARG A 87 0.06 -3.45 18.40
CA ARG A 87 0.04 -2.19 17.65
C ARG A 87 -0.09 -2.42 16.14
N ASN A 88 0.21 -3.63 15.68
CA ASN A 88 0.26 -4.00 14.27
C ASN A 88 -0.39 -5.37 14.05
N LEU A 89 -0.14 -6.04 12.92
CA LEU A 89 -0.81 -7.31 12.59
C LEU A 89 -0.13 -8.54 13.20
N LEU A 90 1.01 -8.38 13.86
CA LEU A 90 1.70 -9.45 14.57
C LEU A 90 1.16 -9.63 15.98
N ALA A 91 1.05 -10.88 16.43
CA ALA A 91 0.86 -11.15 17.85
C ALA A 91 2.15 -10.84 18.64
N ARG A 92 2.06 -10.73 19.97
CA ARG A 92 3.17 -10.29 20.83
C ARG A 92 4.39 -11.22 20.76
N ASP A 93 4.14 -12.51 20.59
CA ASP A 93 5.07 -13.63 20.51
C ASP A 93 5.33 -14.11 19.07
N GLU A 94 4.70 -13.47 18.09
CA GLU A 94 4.80 -13.85 16.69
C GLU A 94 5.89 -13.02 15.99
N SER A 95 6.91 -13.70 15.47
CA SER A 95 7.91 -13.05 14.64
C SER A 95 7.37 -12.76 13.24
N TYR A 96 7.92 -11.72 12.59
CA TYR A 96 7.59 -11.41 11.20
C TYR A 96 7.80 -12.61 10.26
N ALA A 97 8.89 -13.37 10.47
CA ALA A 97 9.19 -14.56 9.66
C ALA A 97 8.15 -15.67 9.87
N ALA A 98 7.76 -15.93 11.12
CA ALA A 98 6.73 -16.91 11.45
C ALA A 98 5.38 -16.51 10.85
N PHE A 99 4.97 -15.24 11.01
CA PHE A 99 3.73 -14.73 10.43
C PHE A 99 3.69 -14.85 8.90
N LEU A 100 4.81 -14.57 8.22
CA LEU A 100 4.89 -14.78 6.78
C LEU A 100 4.65 -16.25 6.41
N GLN A 101 5.38 -17.17 7.05
CA GLN A 101 5.31 -18.60 6.73
C GLN A 101 3.96 -19.22 7.07
N GLN A 102 3.36 -18.84 8.20
CA GLN A 102 2.18 -19.50 8.74
C GLN A 102 0.86 -18.84 8.35
N THR A 103 0.87 -17.54 8.00
CA THR A 103 -0.36 -16.79 7.69
C THR A 103 -0.37 -16.23 6.27
N VAL A 104 0.72 -15.57 5.83
CA VAL A 104 0.72 -14.86 4.53
C VAL A 104 0.93 -15.81 3.36
N LEU A 105 1.89 -16.74 3.46
CA LEU A 105 2.20 -17.67 2.37
C LEU A 105 1.05 -18.64 2.08
N PRO A 106 0.37 -19.25 3.07
CA PRO A 106 -0.77 -20.14 2.80
C PRO A 106 -1.91 -19.42 2.08
N ALA A 107 -2.17 -18.16 2.42
CA ALA A 107 -3.23 -17.38 1.77
C ALA A 107 -2.86 -16.93 0.33
N ARG A 108 -1.62 -17.15 -0.15
CA ARG A 108 -1.25 -16.78 -1.52
C ARG A 108 -1.96 -17.59 -2.57
N GLU A 109 -2.22 -18.86 -2.30
CA GLU A 109 -2.94 -19.74 -3.23
C GLU A 109 -4.35 -19.17 -3.50
N THR A 110 -5.09 -18.84 -2.44
CA THR A 110 -6.39 -18.16 -2.55
C THR A 110 -6.30 -16.82 -3.28
N LEU A 111 -5.24 -16.03 -3.04
CA LEU A 111 -5.04 -14.77 -3.76
C LEU A 111 -4.79 -15.01 -5.26
N HIS A 112 -4.01 -16.03 -5.60
CA HIS A 112 -3.72 -16.42 -7.00
C HIS A 112 -4.97 -16.88 -7.73
N GLU A 113 -5.82 -17.68 -7.08
CA GLU A 113 -7.13 -18.10 -7.63
C GLU A 113 -8.02 -16.89 -7.95
N HIS A 114 -7.89 -15.80 -7.19
CA HIS A 114 -8.62 -14.55 -7.42
C HIS A 114 -7.85 -13.54 -8.29
N GLY A 115 -6.82 -13.99 -9.00
CA GLY A 115 -6.09 -13.19 -9.99
C GLY A 115 -5.01 -12.26 -9.44
N LEU A 116 -4.70 -12.32 -8.14
CA LEU A 116 -3.64 -11.52 -7.50
C LEU A 116 -2.33 -12.30 -7.43
N LYS A 117 -1.46 -12.17 -8.44
CA LYS A 117 -0.12 -12.81 -8.52
C LYS A 117 0.79 -12.42 -7.36
N GLY A 118 0.58 -11.25 -6.77
CA GLY A 118 1.17 -10.93 -5.48
C GLY A 118 0.92 -9.50 -4.99
N PHE A 119 1.35 -9.22 -3.76
CA PHE A 119 1.15 -7.92 -3.11
C PHE A 119 1.77 -6.72 -3.84
N HIS A 120 2.74 -6.95 -4.74
CA HIS A 120 3.32 -5.88 -5.56
C HIS A 120 2.34 -5.35 -6.61
N GLU A 121 1.38 -6.16 -7.07
CA GLU A 121 0.34 -5.74 -8.02
C GLU A 121 -0.65 -4.77 -7.34
N LEU A 122 -0.97 -4.98 -6.06
CA LEU A 122 -1.81 -4.04 -5.30
C LEU A 122 -1.18 -2.65 -5.22
N ARG A 123 0.14 -2.62 -5.09
CA ARG A 123 0.92 -1.37 -5.09
C ARG A 123 0.97 -0.74 -6.49
N ALA A 124 1.04 -1.55 -7.55
CA ALA A 124 0.92 -1.06 -8.93
C ALA A 124 -0.46 -0.45 -9.16
N ALA A 125 -1.53 -1.15 -8.74
CA ALA A 125 -2.90 -0.70 -8.86
C ALA A 125 -3.14 0.63 -8.12
N TYR A 126 -2.57 0.79 -6.92
CA TYR A 126 -2.55 2.09 -6.22
C TYR A 126 -1.88 3.18 -7.07
N ALA A 127 -0.68 2.90 -7.61
CA ALA A 127 0.05 3.88 -8.41
C ALA A 127 -0.71 4.30 -9.68
N CYS A 128 -1.37 3.36 -10.35
CA CYS A 128 -2.17 3.64 -11.54
C CYS A 128 -3.39 4.53 -11.22
N GLU A 129 -4.12 4.24 -10.13
CA GLU A 129 -5.25 5.07 -9.71
C GLU A 129 -4.81 6.47 -9.29
N ARG A 130 -3.68 6.60 -8.60
CA ARG A 130 -3.14 7.92 -8.24
C ARG A 130 -2.74 8.72 -9.47
N TYR A 131 -2.15 8.06 -10.47
CA TYR A 131 -1.84 8.70 -11.75
C TYR A 131 -3.08 9.24 -12.43
N GLU A 132 -4.14 8.45 -12.48
CA GLU A 132 -5.43 8.88 -13.04
C GLU A 132 -6.07 10.02 -12.24
N GLN A 133 -5.99 9.98 -10.91
CA GLN A 133 -6.49 11.08 -10.07
C GLN A 133 -5.73 12.39 -10.27
N PHE A 134 -4.43 12.34 -10.55
CA PHE A 134 -3.62 13.54 -10.79
C PHE A 134 -3.73 14.07 -12.22
N THR A 135 -3.82 13.17 -13.21
CA THR A 135 -3.75 13.55 -14.62
C THR A 135 -5.12 13.57 -15.32
N GLY A 136 -6.13 12.90 -14.77
CA GLY A 136 -7.40 12.63 -15.44
C GLY A 136 -7.34 11.51 -16.47
N HIS A 137 -6.21 10.81 -16.58
CA HIS A 137 -5.97 9.80 -17.61
C HIS A 137 -5.45 8.48 -17.03
N ALA A 138 -5.81 7.37 -17.65
CA ALA A 138 -5.28 6.07 -17.28
C ALA A 138 -3.75 6.04 -17.34
N ALA A 139 -3.14 5.26 -16.44
CA ALA A 139 -1.70 5.06 -16.44
C ALA A 139 -1.22 4.44 -17.76
N PRO A 140 -0.04 4.83 -18.28
CA PRO A 140 0.48 4.35 -19.56
C PRO A 140 0.50 2.82 -19.76
N ILE A 141 0.76 2.06 -18.70
CA ILE A 141 0.73 0.59 -18.73
C ILE A 141 -0.67 0.01 -19.04
N ASN A 142 -1.74 0.77 -18.76
CA ASN A 142 -3.12 0.33 -18.97
C ASN A 142 -3.70 0.79 -20.32
N ASP A 143 -3.23 1.92 -20.86
CA ASP A 143 -3.84 2.54 -22.05
C ASP A 143 -2.91 2.54 -23.28
N GLY A 144 -1.61 2.24 -23.12
CA GLY A 144 -0.63 2.19 -24.22
C GLY A 144 -0.37 3.53 -24.93
N HIS A 145 -1.19 4.55 -24.66
CA HIS A 145 -1.15 5.87 -25.28
C HIS A 145 -0.50 6.89 -24.34
N CYS A 146 0.82 6.78 -24.18
CA CYS A 146 1.61 7.65 -23.30
C CYS A 146 1.65 9.14 -23.71
N TYR A 147 1.11 9.50 -24.89
CA TYR A 147 1.55 10.69 -25.63
C TYR A 147 0.54 11.85 -25.74
N ARG A 148 -0.62 11.78 -25.09
CA ARG A 148 -1.65 12.84 -25.20
C ARG A 148 -1.76 13.78 -24.00
N ILE A 149 -0.92 13.61 -23.00
CA ILE A 149 -0.94 14.39 -21.77
C ILE A 149 0.21 15.40 -21.81
N ASP A 150 -0.02 16.57 -21.21
CA ASP A 150 1.02 17.53 -20.89
C ASP A 150 2.19 16.83 -20.16
N ARG A 151 3.41 17.01 -20.67
CA ARG A 151 4.63 16.41 -20.12
C ARG A 151 4.89 16.88 -18.69
N ASP A 152 4.55 18.13 -18.38
CA ASP A 152 4.76 18.68 -17.04
C ASP A 152 3.77 18.06 -16.05
N LEU A 153 2.53 17.83 -16.50
CA LEU A 153 1.50 17.14 -15.69
C LEU A 153 1.88 15.67 -15.44
N ASP A 154 2.35 14.93 -16.46
CA ASP A 154 2.91 13.57 -16.29
C ASP A 154 4.05 13.59 -15.27
N GLN A 155 5.01 14.49 -15.43
CA GLN A 155 6.18 14.56 -14.57
C GLN A 155 5.81 14.84 -13.11
N GLN A 156 4.92 15.79 -12.87
CA GLN A 156 4.45 16.13 -11.53
C GLN A 156 3.70 14.95 -10.89
N ALA A 157 2.80 14.29 -11.63
CA ALA A 157 2.09 13.11 -11.15
C ALA A 157 3.06 11.99 -10.77
N ARG A 158 4.04 11.68 -11.63
CA ARG A 158 5.06 10.65 -11.34
C ARG A 158 5.92 10.98 -10.14
N GLN A 159 6.30 12.24 -9.98
CA GLN A 159 7.09 12.70 -8.84
C GLN A 159 6.31 12.52 -7.54
N GLN A 160 5.05 12.96 -7.52
CA GLN A 160 4.18 12.82 -6.35
C GLN A 160 3.94 11.35 -5.99
N ILE A 161 3.66 10.50 -6.98
CA ILE A 161 3.52 9.05 -6.77
C ILE A 161 4.83 8.44 -6.25
N SER A 162 5.99 8.88 -6.75
CA SER A 162 7.29 8.40 -6.26
C SER A 162 7.52 8.70 -4.78
N LEU A 163 7.06 9.88 -4.33
CA LEU A 163 7.08 10.28 -2.92
C LEU A 163 6.12 9.40 -2.11
N GLU A 164 4.87 9.25 -2.54
CA GLU A 164 3.85 8.41 -1.89
C GLU A 164 4.24 6.93 -1.81
N LEU A 165 5.02 6.44 -2.77
CA LEU A 165 5.58 5.09 -2.77
C LEU A 165 6.92 5.02 -2.01
N GLY A 166 7.61 6.11 -1.75
CA GLY A 166 8.87 6.12 -0.99
C GLY A 166 10.03 5.53 -1.79
N HIS A 167 10.08 5.84 -3.10
CA HIS A 167 11.21 5.52 -3.97
C HIS A 167 12.11 6.72 -4.27
N ASN A 168 11.58 7.94 -4.12
CA ASN A 168 12.29 9.22 -4.36
C ASN A 168 12.99 9.29 -5.74
N ARG A 169 12.54 8.46 -6.70
CA ARG A 169 13.06 8.29 -8.05
C ARG A 169 11.90 7.94 -8.97
N ILE A 170 11.74 8.70 -10.06
CA ILE A 170 10.67 8.51 -11.04
C ILE A 170 10.82 7.18 -11.79
N ASP A 171 12.05 6.76 -12.08
CA ASP A 171 12.34 5.53 -12.84
C ASP A 171 11.75 4.26 -12.19
N VAL A 172 11.65 4.26 -10.86
CA VAL A 172 11.05 3.13 -10.13
C VAL A 172 9.52 3.15 -10.23
N VAL A 173 8.92 4.32 -10.42
CA VAL A 173 7.47 4.45 -10.63
C VAL A 173 7.10 3.92 -12.01
N SER A 174 7.97 4.07 -13.01
CA SER A 174 7.75 3.52 -14.36
C SER A 174 7.53 2.00 -14.38
N ALA A 175 8.07 1.26 -13.40
CA ALA A 175 7.78 -0.17 -13.26
C ALA A 175 6.33 -0.47 -12.82
N TYR A 176 5.65 0.51 -12.22
CA TYR A 176 4.26 0.39 -11.75
C TYR A 176 3.24 0.98 -12.73
N ILE A 177 3.57 2.09 -13.38
CA ILE A 177 2.62 2.84 -14.24
C ILE A 177 2.99 2.81 -15.73
N GLY A 178 4.11 2.19 -16.11
CA GLY A 178 4.62 2.15 -17.48
C GLY A 178 5.72 3.19 -17.74
N GLY A 179 6.62 2.87 -18.67
CA GLY A 179 7.76 3.71 -19.05
C GLY A 179 7.36 5.02 -19.73
N ARG A 180 8.31 5.95 -19.75
CA ARG A 180 8.33 7.02 -20.76
C ARG A 180 8.91 6.42 -22.04
N ALA A 181 8.43 6.86 -23.19
CA ALA A 181 9.03 6.54 -24.46
C ALA A 181 9.63 7.80 -25.09
#